data_AF-A0A7Y5W1X0-F1
#
_entry.id   AF-A0A7Y5W1X0-F1
#
_cell.length_a   1.000
_cell.length_b   1.000
_cell.length_c   1.000
_cell.angle_alpha   90.00
_cell.angle_beta   90.00
_cell.angle_gamma   90.00
#
_symmetry.space_group_name_H-M   'P 1'
#
loop_
_entity.id
_entity.type
_entity.pdbx_description
1 polymer ?
#
loop_
_entity_poly.entity_id
_entity_poly.type
_entity_poly.pdbx_seq_one_letter_code
_entity_poly.pdbx_strand_id
1 'polypeptide(L)'
;MSELLELLSVFARLSLVAFGGGIGILPEMEREVVGTHGWVTHREFVDAFALSQVTPGPGMLMVAMIGYKAAGLPGAAAASVGMFVPAATVTWFVADRWSRLGDHPVVEVVRRTLGPVALGLLGAGVYTLFRIGVEGVGPAIVAAGAFLMVAWWNRSPALAVVLGAAAGLVFLR
;
A
#
# COMPACT_ATOMS: atom_id res chain seq x y z
N MET A 1 13.22 27.23 -12.72
CA MET A 1 13.86 26.32 -11.74
C MET A 1 14.37 25.12 -12.54
N SER A 2 15.49 24.49 -12.23
CA SER A 2 15.91 23.30 -13.02
C SER A 2 14.87 22.19 -12.84
N GLU A 3 14.42 21.54 -13.91
CA GLU A 3 13.41 20.45 -13.87
C GLU A 3 13.71 19.38 -12.80
N LEU A 4 14.98 19.13 -12.51
CA LEU A 4 15.44 18.22 -11.45
C LEU A 4 15.01 18.65 -10.04
N LEU A 5 15.01 19.95 -9.75
CA LEU A 5 14.56 20.48 -8.46
C LEU A 5 13.04 20.37 -8.33
N GLU A 6 12.31 20.56 -9.44
CA GLU A 6 10.86 20.38 -9.45
C GLU A 6 10.49 18.92 -9.20
N LEU A 7 11.09 17.98 -9.94
CA LEU A 7 10.97 16.54 -9.70
C LEU A 7 11.26 16.17 -8.24
N LEU A 8 12.40 16.61 -7.73
CA LEU A 8 12.80 16.35 -6.34
C LEU A 8 11.75 16.88 -5.35
N SER A 9 11.27 18.11 -5.55
CA SER A 9 10.32 18.76 -4.65
C SER A 9 8.93 18.09 -4.66
N VAL A 10 8.40 17.76 -5.85
CA VAL A 10 7.09 17.13 -6.03
C VAL A 10 7.10 15.74 -5.41
N PHE A 11 8.08 14.90 -5.78
CA PHE A 11 8.18 13.55 -5.24
C PHE A 11 8.51 13.54 -3.74
N ALA A 12 9.29 14.52 -3.24
CA ALA A 12 9.49 14.68 -1.80
C ALA A 12 8.19 14.99 -1.05
N ARG A 13 7.36 15.88 -1.60
CA ARG A 13 6.06 16.20 -1.00
C ARG A 13 5.13 15.00 -1.02
N LEU A 14 5.03 14.31 -2.16
CA LEU A 14 4.25 13.08 -2.31
C LEU A 14 4.69 11.98 -1.34
N SER A 15 6.00 11.82 -1.11
CA SER A 15 6.53 10.83 -0.18
C SER A 15 6.05 11.04 1.26
N LEU A 16 5.93 12.29 1.71
CA LEU A 16 5.54 12.63 3.07
C LEU A 16 4.03 12.51 3.30
N VAL A 17 3.23 12.56 2.24
CA VAL A 17 1.76 12.42 2.30
C VAL A 17 1.28 11.03 1.89
N ALA A 18 2.19 10.06 1.72
CA ALA A 18 1.89 8.69 1.33
C ALA A 18 1.27 7.83 2.45
N PHE A 19 0.21 8.34 3.07
CA PHE A 19 -0.60 7.60 4.03
C PHE A 19 -1.34 6.46 3.33
N GLY A 20 -1.19 5.23 3.84
CA GLY A 20 -1.79 4.03 3.23
C GLY A 20 -0.94 3.38 2.11
N GLY A 21 0.30 3.85 1.89
CA GLY A 21 1.23 3.27 0.91
C GLY A 21 1.19 3.95 -0.46
N GLY A 22 1.99 3.47 -1.41
CA GLY A 22 2.20 4.13 -2.71
C GLY A 22 0.94 4.26 -3.59
N ILE A 23 -0.07 3.42 -3.38
CA ILE A 23 -1.35 3.49 -4.11
C ILE A 23 -2.20 4.68 -3.62
N GLY A 24 -2.05 5.09 -2.36
CA GLY A 24 -2.83 6.18 -1.77
C GLY A 24 -2.54 7.55 -2.40
N ILE A 25 -1.34 7.74 -2.96
CA ILE A 25 -0.93 9.00 -3.60
C ILE A 25 -1.11 8.98 -5.11
N LEU A 26 -1.61 7.89 -5.70
CA LEU A 26 -1.68 7.72 -7.15
C LEU A 26 -2.50 8.83 -7.85
N PRO A 27 -3.68 9.25 -7.34
CA PRO A 27 -4.45 10.34 -7.95
C PRO A 27 -3.74 11.69 -7.87
N GLU A 28 -3.10 11.97 -6.74
CA GLU A 28 -2.35 13.22 -6.54
C GLU A 28 -1.12 13.24 -7.44
N MET A 29 -0.41 12.12 -7.53
CA MET A 29 0.74 11.97 -8.42
C MET A 29 0.32 12.22 -9.86
N GLU A 30 -0.73 11.56 -10.37
CA GLU A 30 -1.25 11.79 -11.72
C GLU A 30 -1.53 13.28 -11.99
N ARG A 31 -2.20 13.97 -11.05
CA ARG A 31 -2.50 15.40 -11.16
C ARG A 31 -1.23 16.25 -11.32
N GLU A 32 -0.19 15.95 -10.56
CA GLU A 32 1.07 16.69 -10.62
C GLU A 32 1.87 16.37 -11.89
N VAL A 33 2.10 15.08 -12.19
CA VAL A 33 2.95 14.66 -13.32
C VAL A 33 2.31 14.82 -14.70
N VAL A 34 0.99 14.64 -14.82
CA VAL A 34 0.26 14.77 -16.09
C VAL A 34 -0.38 16.16 -16.20
N GLY A 35 -1.12 16.57 -15.17
CA GLY A 35 -1.94 17.79 -15.23
C GLY A 35 -1.16 19.09 -15.03
N THR A 36 -0.25 19.11 -14.06
CA THR A 36 0.44 20.35 -13.63
C THR A 36 1.74 20.56 -14.38
N HIS A 37 2.61 19.55 -14.40
CA HIS A 37 3.93 19.64 -15.02
C HIS A 37 3.98 19.08 -16.45
N GLY A 38 3.08 18.16 -16.81
CA GLY A 38 3.04 17.56 -18.14
C GLY A 38 4.29 16.74 -18.49
N TRP A 39 4.99 16.18 -17.50
CA TRP A 39 6.20 15.37 -17.71
C TRP A 39 5.91 14.05 -18.45
N VAL A 40 4.69 13.53 -18.30
CA VAL A 40 4.21 12.34 -19.00
C VAL A 40 2.75 12.51 -19.41
N THR A 41 2.36 11.81 -20.46
CA THR A 41 0.94 11.73 -20.85
C THR A 41 0.16 10.80 -19.90
N HIS A 42 -1.16 10.92 -19.86
CA HIS A 42 -2.02 10.01 -19.09
C HIS A 42 -1.80 8.53 -19.49
N ARG A 43 -1.57 8.27 -20.78
CA ARG A 43 -1.28 6.92 -21.27
C ARG A 43 0.06 6.41 -20.75
N GLU A 44 1.11 7.21 -20.83
CA GLU A 44 2.43 6.85 -20.29
C GLU A 44 2.41 6.64 -18.77
N PHE A 45 1.58 7.41 -18.06
CA PHE A 45 1.36 7.22 -16.63
C PHE A 45 0.73 5.85 -16.33
N VAL A 46 -0.33 5.49 -17.04
CA VAL A 46 -0.99 4.17 -16.91
C VAL A 46 -0.03 3.03 -17.30
N ASP A 47 0.73 3.19 -18.38
CA ASP A 47 1.71 2.19 -18.83
C ASP A 47 2.83 2.02 -17.79
N ALA A 48 3.33 3.12 -17.20
CA ALA A 48 4.34 3.07 -16.14
C ALA A 48 3.82 2.39 -14.88
N PHE A 49 2.56 2.65 -14.51
CA PHE A 49 1.90 1.96 -13.41
C PHE A 49 1.73 0.45 -13.70
N ALA A 50 1.28 0.08 -14.89
CA ALA A 50 1.15 -1.32 -15.27
C ALA A 50 2.52 -2.04 -15.22
N LEU A 51 3.58 -1.39 -15.72
CA LEU A 51 4.91 -1.96 -15.70
C LEU A 51 5.48 -2.10 -14.28
N SER A 52 5.19 -1.14 -13.39
CA SER A 52 5.64 -1.23 -11.99
C SER A 52 4.99 -2.38 -11.22
N GLN A 53 3.78 -2.81 -11.62
CA GLN A 53 3.10 -3.96 -11.02
C GLN A 53 3.59 -5.32 -11.55
N VAL A 54 4.09 -5.36 -12.79
CA VAL A 54 4.63 -6.58 -13.42
C VAL A 54 6.09 -6.81 -13.02
N THR A 55 6.84 -5.73 -12.78
CA THR A 55 8.26 -5.81 -12.45
C THR A 55 8.47 -6.27 -11.01
N PRO A 56 9.29 -7.30 -10.73
CA PRO A 56 9.64 -7.66 -9.37
C PRO A 56 10.48 -6.53 -8.74
N GLY A 57 9.95 -5.86 -7.71
CA GLY A 57 10.62 -4.74 -7.07
C GLY A 57 9.67 -3.86 -6.26
N PRO A 58 10.08 -2.62 -5.94
CA PRO A 58 9.21 -1.64 -5.30
C PRO A 58 8.06 -1.29 -6.24
N GLY A 59 6.81 -1.41 -5.78
CA GLY A 59 5.62 -1.07 -6.59
C GLY A 59 5.61 0.37 -7.13
N MET A 60 6.46 1.25 -6.60
CA MET A 60 6.67 2.64 -7.06
C MET A 60 7.76 2.79 -8.15
N LEU A 61 8.16 1.71 -8.83
CA LEU A 61 9.13 1.77 -9.95
C LEU A 61 8.75 2.80 -11.03
N MET A 62 7.44 3.08 -11.17
CA MET A 62 6.91 4.13 -12.04
C MET A 62 7.51 5.51 -11.78
N VAL A 63 7.90 5.84 -10.53
CA VAL A 63 8.52 7.14 -10.19
C VAL A 63 9.83 7.35 -10.93
N ALA A 64 10.67 6.31 -11.01
CA ALA A 64 11.92 6.36 -11.74
C ALA A 64 11.68 6.50 -13.25
N MET A 65 10.65 5.82 -13.79
CA MET A 65 10.28 5.94 -15.21
C MET A 65 9.75 7.33 -15.56
N ILE A 66 8.91 7.90 -14.69
CA ILE A 66 8.37 9.25 -14.87
C ILE A 66 9.52 10.28 -14.80
N GLY A 67 10.42 10.16 -13.82
CA GLY A 67 11.61 11.00 -13.75
C GLY A 67 12.53 10.84 -14.96
N TYR A 68 12.68 9.62 -15.48
CA TYR A 68 13.45 9.36 -16.70
C TYR A 68 12.84 10.05 -17.93
N LYS A 69 11.51 10.02 -18.04
CA LYS A 69 10.79 10.69 -19.12
C LYS A 69 10.88 12.21 -19.03
N ALA A 70 10.86 12.75 -17.81
CA ALA A 70 10.94 14.20 -17.57
C ALA A 70 12.32 14.77 -17.91
N ALA A 71 13.40 14.20 -17.36
CA ALA A 71 14.75 14.79 -17.45
C ALA A 71 15.87 13.75 -17.61
N GLY A 72 15.57 12.60 -18.22
CA GLY A 72 16.54 11.52 -18.46
C GLY A 72 17.05 10.85 -17.18
N LEU A 73 18.24 10.26 -17.26
CA LEU A 73 18.90 9.60 -16.12
C LEU A 73 18.97 10.48 -14.85
N PRO A 74 19.34 11.78 -14.93
CA PRO A 74 19.32 12.68 -13.78
C PRO A 74 17.91 12.85 -13.19
N GLY A 75 16.88 12.93 -14.04
CA GLY A 75 15.49 13.02 -13.60
C GLY A 75 15.00 11.76 -12.89
N ALA A 76 15.38 10.58 -13.39
CA ALA A 76 15.08 9.31 -12.73
C ALA A 76 15.67 9.23 -11.32
N ALA A 77 16.92 9.69 -11.17
CA ALA A 77 17.59 9.76 -9.87
C ALA A 77 16.91 10.78 -8.95
N ALA A 78 16.62 11.99 -9.44
CA ALA A 78 15.97 13.04 -8.65
C ALA A 78 14.58 12.63 -8.16
N ALA A 79 13.75 12.04 -9.02
CA ALA A 79 12.43 11.55 -8.66
C ALA A 79 12.49 10.41 -7.63
N SER A 80 13.41 9.45 -7.81
CA SER A 80 13.60 8.33 -6.88
C SER A 80 14.09 8.82 -5.51
N VAL A 81 15.05 9.73 -5.49
CA VAL A 81 15.56 10.35 -4.26
C VAL A 81 14.44 11.11 -3.56
N GLY A 82 13.68 11.93 -4.29
CA GLY A 82 12.53 12.66 -3.76
C GLY A 82 11.49 11.71 -3.15
N MET A 83 11.20 10.58 -3.81
CA MET A 83 10.17 9.67 -3.33
C MET A 83 10.60 8.83 -2.11
N PHE A 84 11.83 8.34 -2.09
CA PHE A 84 12.25 7.37 -1.07
C PHE A 84 12.97 7.99 0.12
N VAL A 85 13.79 9.03 -0.09
CA VAL A 85 14.64 9.57 0.98
C VAL A 85 13.85 10.23 2.11
N PRO A 86 12.83 11.09 1.87
CA PRO A 86 12.14 11.75 2.98
C PRO A 86 11.34 10.76 3.82
N ALA A 87 10.60 9.84 3.18
CA ALA A 87 9.89 8.77 3.90
C ALA A 87 10.84 7.86 4.68
N ALA A 88 11.98 7.46 4.09
CA ALA A 88 13.00 6.67 4.78
C ALA A 88 13.63 7.45 5.95
N THR A 89 13.86 8.75 5.79
CA THR A 89 14.43 9.62 6.83
C THR A 89 13.47 9.77 8.00
N VAL A 90 12.18 10.01 7.72
CA VAL A 90 11.14 10.08 8.77
C VAL A 90 11.04 8.75 9.49
N THR A 91 11.00 7.64 8.75
CA THR A 91 10.92 6.30 9.32
C THR A 91 12.15 5.98 10.18
N TRP A 92 13.34 6.26 9.68
CA TRP A 92 14.60 6.06 10.40
C TRP A 92 14.67 6.95 11.65
N PHE A 93 14.29 8.22 11.55
CA PHE A 93 14.29 9.14 12.68
C PHE A 93 13.30 8.69 13.76
N VAL A 94 12.09 8.29 13.37
CA VAL A 94 11.10 7.72 14.30
C VAL A 94 11.64 6.44 14.93
N ALA A 95 12.26 5.55 14.15
CA ALA A 95 12.80 4.28 14.64
C ALA A 95 14.02 4.46 15.57
N ASP A 96 14.95 5.35 15.25
CA ASP A 96 16.13 5.68 16.09
C ASP A 96 15.67 6.22 17.45
N ARG A 97 14.74 7.17 17.42
CA ARG A 97 14.19 7.79 18.65
C ARG A 97 13.22 6.89 19.38
N TRP A 98 12.65 5.89 18.72
CA TRP A 98 11.79 4.88 19.34
C TRP A 98 12.48 4.19 20.53
N SER A 99 13.78 3.89 20.40
CA SER A 99 14.58 3.27 21.47
C SER A 99 14.79 4.19 22.68
N ARG A 100 14.78 5.51 22.49
CA ARG A 100 14.96 6.52 23.54
C ARG A 100 13.65 6.99 24.16
N LEU A 101 12.54 6.81 23.44
CA LEU A 101 11.18 7.15 23.87
C LEU A 101 10.43 5.97 24.52
N GLY A 102 11.05 4.78 24.59
CA GLY A 102 10.42 3.56 25.10
C GLY A 102 9.84 3.66 26.51
N ASP A 103 10.41 4.51 27.37
CA ASP A 103 9.92 4.75 28.74
C ASP A 103 8.99 5.98 28.85
N HIS A 104 8.74 6.71 27.76
CA HIS A 104 7.89 7.90 27.81
C HIS A 104 6.40 7.49 27.81
N PRO A 105 5.58 7.99 28.74
CA PRO A 105 4.19 7.55 28.92
C PRO A 105 3.32 7.70 27.65
N VAL A 106 3.67 8.64 26.77
CA VAL A 106 2.98 8.84 25.47
C VAL A 106 3.23 7.66 24.51
N VAL A 107 4.43 7.08 24.46
CA VAL A 107 4.72 5.95 23.56
C VAL A 107 4.03 4.67 24.03
N GLU A 108 3.96 4.45 25.35
CA GLU A 108 3.21 3.32 25.90
C GLU A 108 1.70 3.47 25.64
N VAL A 109 1.14 4.69 25.74
CA VAL A 109 -0.26 4.97 25.39
C VAL A 109 -0.51 4.73 23.89
N VAL A 110 0.36 5.20 23.02
CA VAL A 110 0.25 4.99 21.56
C VAL A 110 0.35 3.50 21.21
N ARG A 111 1.27 2.78 21.85
CA ARG A 111 1.47 1.34 21.63
C ARG A 111 0.29 0.51 22.13
N ARG A 112 -0.30 0.88 23.27
CA ARG A 112 -1.53 0.25 23.79
C ARG A 112 -2.78 0.58 23.00
N THR A 113 -2.83 1.72 22.32
CA THR A 113 -4.00 2.13 21.53
C THR A 113 -3.92 1.65 20.07
N LEU A 114 -2.74 1.63 19.45
CA LEU A 114 -2.57 1.18 18.06
C LEU A 114 -2.94 -0.30 17.86
N GLY A 115 -2.63 -1.18 18.82
CA GLY A 115 -2.97 -2.61 18.71
C GLY A 115 -4.48 -2.85 18.57
N PRO A 116 -5.30 -2.40 19.53
CA PRO A 116 -6.76 -2.49 19.44
C PRO A 116 -7.35 -1.75 18.23
N VAL A 117 -6.80 -0.59 17.84
CA VAL A 117 -7.26 0.16 16.67
C VAL A 117 -7.02 -0.62 15.37
N ALA A 118 -5.82 -1.20 15.22
CA ALA A 118 -5.49 -2.03 14.06
C ALA A 118 -6.39 -3.28 14.00
N LEU A 119 -6.62 -3.95 15.14
CA LEU A 119 -7.53 -5.09 15.23
C LEU A 119 -8.97 -4.70 14.88
N GLY A 120 -9.43 -3.54 15.34
CA GLY A 120 -10.76 -3.00 15.03
C GLY A 120 -10.93 -2.71 13.54
N LEU A 121 -9.94 -2.08 12.91
CA LEU A 121 -9.96 -1.78 11.46
C LEU A 121 -9.92 -3.06 10.62
N LEU A 122 -9.09 -4.03 11.00
CA LEU A 122 -9.05 -5.33 10.34
C LEU A 122 -10.40 -6.06 10.48
N GLY A 123 -10.97 -6.07 11.68
CA GLY A 123 -12.29 -6.65 11.94
C GLY A 123 -13.40 -5.96 11.13
N ALA A 124 -13.37 -4.64 11.01
CA ALA A 124 -14.30 -3.89 10.18
C ALA A 124 -14.18 -4.26 8.69
N GLY A 125 -12.96 -4.43 8.18
CA GLY A 125 -12.72 -4.91 6.82
C GLY A 125 -13.28 -6.31 6.59
N VAL A 126 -13.03 -7.24 7.51
CA VAL A 126 -13.59 -8.60 7.47
C VAL A 126 -15.12 -8.55 7.48
N TYR A 127 -15.72 -7.72 8.34
CA TYR A 127 -17.17 -7.57 8.41
C TYR A 127 -17.79 -7.04 7.12
N THR A 128 -17.18 -6.03 6.51
CA THR A 128 -17.63 -5.49 5.22
C THR A 128 -17.56 -6.56 4.13
N LEU A 129 -16.46 -7.29 4.03
CA LEU A 129 -16.31 -8.38 3.06
C LEU A 129 -17.30 -9.51 3.30
N PHE A 130 -17.55 -9.87 4.56
CA PHE A 130 -18.54 -10.88 4.94
C PHE A 130 -19.94 -10.48 4.49
N ARG A 131 -20.34 -9.22 4.70
CA ARG A 131 -21.67 -8.73 4.29
C ARG A 131 -21.87 -8.71 2.78
N ILE A 132 -20.81 -8.53 2.00
CA ILE A 132 -20.87 -8.47 0.53
C ILE A 132 -20.75 -9.87 -0.09
N GLY A 133 -19.94 -10.74 0.50
CA GLY A 133 -19.62 -12.05 -0.06
C GLY A 133 -20.49 -13.20 0.46
N VAL A 134 -21.25 -13.01 1.54
CA VAL A 134 -22.01 -14.06 2.22
C VAL A 134 -23.50 -13.73 2.18
N GLU A 135 -24.13 -14.03 1.05
CA GLU A 135 -25.58 -13.90 0.87
C GLU A 135 -26.24 -15.28 1.00
N GLY A 136 -26.77 -15.59 2.19
CA GLY A 136 -27.51 -16.81 2.48
C GLY A 136 -26.79 -17.82 3.40
N VAL A 137 -27.49 -18.91 3.74
CA VAL A 137 -27.04 -19.88 4.75
C VAL A 137 -25.88 -20.74 4.25
N GLY A 138 -25.85 -21.10 2.96
CA GLY A 138 -24.80 -21.91 2.36
C GLY A 138 -23.41 -21.25 2.40
N PRO A 139 -23.23 -20.03 1.85
CA PRO A 139 -21.95 -19.32 1.90
C PRO A 139 -21.52 -19.02 3.34
N ALA A 140 -22.47 -18.84 4.27
CA ALA A 140 -22.18 -18.60 5.68
C ALA A 140 -21.56 -19.81 6.36
N ILE A 141 -22.03 -21.03 6.04
CA ILE A 141 -21.44 -22.28 6.54
C ILE A 141 -20.03 -22.47 5.99
N VAL A 142 -19.80 -22.17 4.70
CA VAL A 142 -18.46 -22.27 4.09
C VAL A 142 -17.51 -21.25 4.70
N ALA A 143 -17.95 -20.00 4.90
CA ALA A 143 -17.16 -18.96 5.55
C ALA A 143 -16.82 -19.31 7.01
N ALA A 144 -17.79 -19.79 7.78
CA ALA A 144 -17.58 -20.23 9.16
C ALA A 144 -16.63 -21.45 9.23
N GLY A 145 -16.79 -22.42 8.32
CA GLY A 145 -15.91 -23.59 8.22
C GLY A 145 -14.47 -23.20 7.88
N ALA A 146 -14.28 -22.32 6.88
CA ALA A 146 -12.96 -21.82 6.51
C ALA A 146 -12.31 -21.03 7.67
N PHE A 147 -13.08 -20.19 8.36
CA PHE A 147 -12.60 -19.45 9.53
C PHE A 147 -12.15 -20.38 10.66
N LEU A 148 -12.98 -21.36 11.04
CA LEU A 148 -12.64 -22.34 12.09
C LEU A 148 -11.43 -23.19 11.71
N MET A 149 -11.33 -23.58 10.44
CA MET A 149 -10.20 -24.35 9.95
C MET A 149 -8.89 -23.56 10.03
N VAL A 150 -8.89 -22.27 9.70
CA VAL A 150 -7.70 -21.41 9.84
C VAL A 150 -7.40 -21.09 11.31
N ALA A 151 -8.43 -20.87 12.13
CA ALA A 151 -8.28 -20.51 13.54
C ALA A 151 -7.69 -21.65 14.39
N TRP A 152 -7.97 -22.91 14.05
CA TRP A 152 -7.51 -24.08 14.81
C TRP A 152 -6.39 -24.86 14.14
N TRP A 153 -6.31 -24.84 12.81
CA TRP A 153 -5.27 -25.51 12.05
C TRP A 153 -4.26 -24.46 11.61
N ASN A 154 -3.15 -24.34 12.34
CA ASN A 154 -2.07 -23.37 12.11
C ASN A 154 -1.25 -23.66 10.82
N ARG A 155 -1.90 -24.12 9.74
CA ARG A 155 -1.35 -24.42 8.41
C ARG A 155 -1.63 -23.25 7.46
N SER A 156 -0.89 -23.20 6.34
CA SER A 156 -0.93 -22.11 5.36
C SER A 156 -2.38 -21.73 4.96
N PRO A 157 -2.77 -20.44 5.06
CA PRO A 157 -4.11 -19.95 4.68
C PRO A 157 -4.54 -20.31 3.25
N ALA A 158 -3.58 -20.55 2.35
CA ALA A 158 -3.81 -20.97 0.98
C ALA A 158 -4.68 -22.25 0.88
N LEU A 159 -4.52 -23.21 1.80
CA LEU A 159 -5.31 -24.44 1.80
C LEU A 159 -6.80 -24.17 2.14
N ALA A 160 -7.06 -23.24 3.05
CA ALA A 160 -8.43 -22.84 3.39
C ALA A 160 -9.13 -22.12 2.23
N VAL A 161 -8.38 -21.31 1.48
CA VAL A 161 -8.89 -20.64 0.27
C VAL A 161 -9.23 -21.65 -0.83
N VAL A 162 -8.34 -22.61 -1.08
CA VAL A 162 -8.56 -23.65 -2.11
C VAL A 162 -9.74 -24.55 -1.74
N LEU A 163 -9.83 -24.98 -0.48
CA LEU A 163 -10.93 -25.84 -0.01
C LEU A 163 -12.26 -25.08 0.06
N GLY A 164 -12.24 -23.81 0.47
CA GLY A 164 -13.43 -22.95 0.46
C GLY A 164 -13.94 -22.70 -0.96
N ALA A 165 -13.04 -22.47 -1.93
CA ALA A 165 -13.39 -22.32 -3.33
C ALA A 165 -13.96 -23.63 -3.93
N ALA A 166 -13.37 -24.77 -3.61
CA ALA A 166 -13.87 -26.08 -4.04
C ALA A 166 -15.25 -26.39 -3.44
N ALA A 167 -15.45 -26.10 -2.15
CA ALA A 167 -16.74 -26.27 -1.49
C ALA A 167 -17.81 -25.34 -2.08
N GLY A 168 -17.46 -24.09 -2.38
CA GLY A 168 -18.37 -23.14 -3.02
C GLY A 168 -18.81 -23.58 -4.42
N LEU A 169 -17.90 -24.13 -5.23
CA LEU A 169 -18.23 -24.64 -6.57
C LEU A 169 -19.17 -25.86 -6.56
N VAL A 170 -19.16 -26.65 -5.47
CA VAL A 170 -19.96 -27.88 -5.34
C VAL A 170 -21.31 -27.61 -4.67
N PHE A 171 -21.36 -26.72 -3.68
CA PHE A 171 -22.55 -26.50 -2.83
C PHE A 171 -23.33 -25.20 -3.13
N LEU A 172 -22.77 -24.25 -3.89
CA LEU A 172 -23.38 -22.92 -4.15
C LEU A 172 -23.65 -22.65 -5.63
N ARG A 173 -23.77 -23.70 -6.44
CA ARG A 173 -24.32 -23.61 -7.80
C ARG A 173 -25.84 -23.55 -7.80
#